data_AF-G4HED1-F1
#
_entry.id   AF-G4HED1-F1
#
_cell.length_a   1.000
_cell.length_b   1.000
_cell.length_c   1.000
_cell.angle_alpha   90.00
_cell.angle_beta   90.00
_cell.angle_gamma   90.00
#
_symmetry.space_group_name_H-M   'P 1'
#
loop_
_entity.id
_entity.type
_entity.pdbx_description
1 polymer ?
#
loop_
_entity_poly.entity_id
_entity_poly.type
_entity_poly.pdbx_seq_one_letter_code
_entity_poly.pdbx_strand_id
1 'polypeptide(L)'
;MPKYRIIVDISDYRLHLLDGDIVVHTYPVALGKLATQTPPGNYTIVNKQPNPGGPYGAYWLGLSKPHYGIHGTNDPSSIGRSVSHGCVRMYNKDVLELASLVPVHTRVTIRK
;
A
#
# COMPACT_ATOMS: atom_id res chain seq x y z
N MET A 1 0.19 22.16 5.28
CA MET A 1 -0.40 20.86 4.86
C MET A 1 0.60 19.77 5.21
N PRO A 2 0.17 18.66 5.84
CA PRO A 2 1.08 17.56 6.18
C PRO A 2 1.76 17.03 4.92
N LYS A 3 3.07 16.78 4.99
CA LYS A 3 3.88 16.35 3.84
C LYS A 3 4.04 14.84 3.90
N TYR A 4 2.90 14.15 3.76
CA TYR A 4 2.86 12.71 3.91
C TYR A 4 3.72 12.00 2.87
N ARG A 5 4.45 10.97 3.32
CA ARG A 5 5.15 10.00 2.46
C ARG A 5 4.93 8.59 3.00
N ILE A 6 4.86 7.63 2.10
CA ILE A 6 4.68 6.22 2.41
C ILE A 6 6.00 5.50 2.16
N ILE A 7 6.40 4.63 3.09
CA ILE A 7 7.48 3.67 2.89
C ILE A 7 6.90 2.28 3.01
N VAL A 8 7.05 1.46 1.97
CA VAL A 8 6.75 0.03 2.00
C VAL A 8 8.08 -0.71 2.14
N ASP A 9 8.22 -1.43 3.24
CA ASP A 9 9.40 -2.21 3.55
C ASP A 9 9.09 -3.69 3.29
N ILE A 10 9.79 -4.25 2.30
CA ILE A 10 9.57 -5.63 1.85
C ILE A 10 10.16 -6.64 2.82
N SER A 11 11.17 -6.24 3.62
CA SER A 11 11.88 -7.15 4.51
C SER A 11 11.02 -7.61 5.71
N ASP A 12 10.12 -6.76 6.19
CA ASP A 12 9.33 -6.99 7.40
C ASP A 12 7.80 -6.97 7.17
N TYR A 13 7.38 -6.87 5.90
CA TYR A 13 5.97 -6.78 5.49
C TYR A 13 5.23 -5.60 6.14
N ARG A 14 5.87 -4.43 6.17
CA ARG A 14 5.27 -3.20 6.71
C ARG A 14 5.09 -2.09 5.70
N LEU A 15 4.04 -1.31 5.94
CA LEU A 15 3.85 0.00 5.33
C LEU A 15 3.87 1.04 6.45
N HIS A 16 4.78 2.00 6.34
CA HIS A 16 4.89 3.13 7.26
C HIS A 16 4.34 4.38 6.57
N LEU A 17 3.46 5.09 7.28
CA LEU A 17 3.04 6.44 6.91
C LEU A 17 3.88 7.42 7.73
N LEU A 18 4.51 8.37 7.06
CA LEU A 18 5.34 9.40 7.69
C LEU A 18 4.74 10.78 7.42
N ASP A 19 4.74 11.65 8.44
CA ASP A 19 4.59 13.09 8.28
C ASP A 19 5.95 13.75 8.49
N GLY A 20 6.52 14.29 7.40
CA GLY A 20 7.94 14.67 7.40
C GLY A 20 8.83 13.44 7.60
N ASP A 21 9.59 13.41 8.70
CA ASP A 21 10.50 12.33 9.06
C ASP A 21 9.97 11.44 10.20
N ILE A 22 8.78 11.73 10.73
CA ILE A 22 8.18 11.01 11.85
C ILE A 22 7.24 9.94 11.31
N VAL A 23 7.42 8.68 11.72
CA VAL A 23 6.46 7.61 11.48
C VAL A 23 5.22 7.84 12.34
N VAL A 24 4.09 8.12 11.71
CA VAL A 24 2.80 8.38 12.38
C VAL A 24 1.92 7.14 12.43
N HIS A 25 2.01 6.24 11.44
CA HIS A 25 1.31 4.95 11.43
C HIS A 25 2.19 3.85 10.84
N THR A 26 1.96 2.61 11.28
CA THR A 26 2.59 1.41 10.72
C THR A 26 1.55 0.31 10.55
N TYR A 27 1.49 -0.27 9.35
CA TYR A 27 0.48 -1.25 8.96
C TYR A 27 1.16 -2.56 8.54
N PRO A 28 0.63 -3.73 8.93
CA PRO A 28 1.02 -4.99 8.32
C PRO A 28 0.47 -5.08 6.89
N VAL A 29 1.26 -5.61 5.96
CA VAL A 29 0.86 -5.74 4.55
C VAL A 29 1.13 -7.14 3.98
N ALA A 30 0.43 -7.51 2.91
CA ALA A 30 0.84 -8.62 2.06
C ALA A 30 1.54 -8.10 0.81
N LEU A 31 2.57 -8.80 0.37
CA LEU A 31 3.43 -8.40 -0.76
C LEU A 31 3.50 -9.48 -1.82
N GLY A 32 4.16 -9.15 -2.93
CA GLY A 32 4.38 -10.05 -4.05
C GLY A 32 5.12 -11.33 -3.67
N LYS A 33 4.71 -12.47 -4.22
CA LYS A 33 5.49 -13.72 -4.17
C LYS A 33 6.88 -13.54 -4.81
N LEU A 34 7.82 -14.44 -4.55
CA LEU A 34 9.17 -14.42 -5.14
C LEU A 34 9.16 -14.24 -6.68
N ALA A 35 8.22 -14.87 -7.38
CA ALA A 35 8.07 -14.77 -8.83
C ALA A 35 7.40 -13.47 -9.32
N THR A 36 6.69 -12.76 -8.44
CA THR A 36 5.91 -11.54 -8.74
C THR A 36 6.18 -10.49 -7.67
N GLN A 37 7.46 -10.29 -7.34
CA GLN A 37 7.86 -9.41 -6.24
C GLN A 37 7.29 -8.01 -6.44
N THR A 38 6.90 -7.39 -5.31
CA THR A 38 6.60 -5.97 -5.31
C THR A 38 7.87 -5.22 -5.73
N PRO A 39 7.84 -4.47 -6.84
CA PRO A 39 9.03 -3.85 -7.42
C PRO A 39 9.54 -2.74 -6.50
N PRO A 40 10.80 -2.78 -6.05
CA PRO A 40 11.41 -1.65 -5.35
C PRO A 40 11.46 -0.42 -6.27
N GLY A 41 11.33 0.77 -5.69
CA GLY A 41 11.36 2.01 -6.45
C GLY A 41 10.61 3.15 -5.79
N ASN A 42 10.62 4.30 -6.48
CA ASN A 42 9.87 5.48 -6.09
C ASN A 42 8.65 5.64 -6.99
N TYR A 43 7.50 5.76 -6.36
CA TYR A 43 6.19 5.90 -6.99
C TYR A 43 5.42 7.06 -6.38
N THR A 44 4.28 7.36 -6.96
CA THR A 44 3.29 8.29 -6.39
C THR A 44 1.90 7.70 -6.46
N ILE A 45 1.02 8.12 -5.55
CA ILE A 45 -0.42 7.84 -5.67
C ILE A 45 -0.96 8.65 -6.85
N VAL A 46 -1.53 7.99 -7.86
CA VAL A 46 -2.05 8.65 -9.07
C VAL A 46 -3.57 8.71 -9.12
N ASN A 47 -4.26 7.78 -8.47
CA ASN A 47 -5.70 7.79 -8.35
C ASN A 47 -6.18 7.05 -7.09
N LYS A 48 -7.45 7.26 -6.76
CA LYS A 48 -8.14 6.65 -5.64
C LYS A 48 -9.49 6.13 -6.10
N GLN A 49 -9.88 4.94 -5.67
CA GLN A 49 -11.18 4.37 -5.96
C GLN A 49 -11.78 3.74 -4.69
N PRO A 50 -12.92 4.26 -4.19
CA PRO A 50 -13.65 3.66 -3.08
C PRO A 50 -14.39 2.39 -3.54
N ASN A 51 -14.52 1.41 -2.64
CA ASN A 51 -15.32 0.19 -2.81
C ASN A 51 -15.11 -0.55 -4.15
N PRO A 52 -13.86 -0.84 -4.56
CA PRO A 52 -13.61 -1.62 -5.78
C PRO A 52 -14.11 -3.07 -5.68
N GLY A 53 -14.26 -3.61 -4.46
CA GLY A 53 -14.75 -4.96 -4.21
C GLY A 53 -13.77 -6.06 -4.64
N GLY A 54 -14.23 -7.30 -4.55
CA GLY A 54 -13.46 -8.48 -4.92
C GLY A 54 -12.07 -8.54 -4.25
N PRO A 55 -10.99 -8.89 -4.96
CA PRO A 55 -9.65 -9.00 -4.38
C PRO A 55 -9.06 -7.66 -3.91
N TYR A 56 -9.65 -6.54 -4.32
CA TYR A 56 -9.22 -5.18 -3.97
C TYR A 56 -9.84 -4.64 -2.68
N GLY A 57 -10.88 -5.32 -2.17
CA GLY A 57 -11.51 -4.99 -0.89
C GLY A 57 -12.17 -3.61 -0.87
N ALA A 58 -11.98 -2.90 0.23
CA ALA A 58 -12.71 -1.66 0.53
C ALA A 58 -12.18 -0.42 -0.20
N TYR A 59 -10.93 -0.43 -0.67
CA TYR A 59 -10.34 0.75 -1.30
C TYR A 59 -9.16 0.39 -2.19
N TRP A 60 -8.96 1.18 -3.24
CA TRP A 60 -7.82 1.11 -4.16
C TRP A 60 -7.08 2.45 -4.24
N LEU A 61 -5.76 2.40 -4.09
CA LEU A 61 -4.83 3.50 -4.30
C LEU A 61 -3.86 3.11 -5.41
N GLY A 62 -4.03 3.65 -6.62
CA GLY A 62 -3.16 3.31 -7.75
C GLY A 62 -1.81 3.99 -7.64
N LEU A 63 -0.76 3.26 -8.00
CA LEU A 63 0.61 3.79 -8.08
C LEU A 63 0.90 4.30 -9.50
N SER A 64 1.90 5.15 -9.64
CA SER A 64 2.44 5.61 -10.93
C SER A 64 3.05 4.51 -11.81
N LYS A 65 3.06 3.25 -11.33
CA LYS A 65 3.36 2.06 -12.12
C LYS A 65 2.04 1.41 -12.58
N PRO A 66 1.80 1.30 -13.90
CA PRO A 66 0.58 0.68 -14.43
C PRO A 66 0.33 -0.71 -13.83
N HIS A 67 -0.91 -0.97 -13.41
CA HIS A 67 -1.38 -2.21 -12.77
C HIS A 67 -0.94 -2.46 -11.32
N TYR A 68 -0.21 -1.54 -10.68
CA TYR A 68 0.19 -1.67 -9.28
C TYR A 68 -0.56 -0.70 -8.39
N GLY A 69 -0.87 -1.14 -7.17
CA GLY A 69 -1.62 -0.36 -6.21
C GLY A 69 -1.41 -0.82 -4.78
N ILE A 70 -1.82 0.04 -3.86
CA ILE A 70 -2.07 -0.30 -2.45
C ILE A 70 -3.58 -0.46 -2.32
N HIS A 71 -4.04 -1.63 -1.86
CA HIS A 71 -5.46 -1.91 -1.80
C HIS A 71 -5.83 -2.77 -0.60
N GLY A 72 -7.14 -2.85 -0.31
CA GLY A 72 -7.69 -3.73 0.71
C GLY A 72 -7.62 -5.21 0.31
N THR A 73 -8.41 -6.07 0.93
CA THR A 73 -8.49 -7.47 0.49
C THR A 73 -9.81 -8.12 0.91
N ASN A 74 -10.25 -9.12 0.16
CA ASN A 74 -11.29 -10.06 0.56
C ASN A 74 -10.74 -11.29 1.30
N ASP A 75 -9.42 -11.42 1.43
CA ASP A 75 -8.75 -12.49 2.17
C ASP A 75 -7.82 -11.90 3.24
N PRO A 76 -8.35 -11.56 4.43
CA PRO A 76 -7.56 -10.99 5.52
C PRO A 76 -6.42 -11.91 6.01
N SER A 77 -6.51 -13.22 5.77
CA SER A 77 -5.47 -14.19 6.14
C SER A 77 -4.20 -14.06 5.27
N SER A 78 -4.29 -13.32 4.15
CA SER A 78 -3.16 -13.04 3.26
C SER A 78 -2.17 -12.02 3.82
N ILE A 79 -2.58 -11.19 4.79
CA ILE A 79 -1.76 -10.12 5.37
C ILE A 79 -0.57 -10.69 6.15
N GLY A 80 0.62 -10.10 5.98
CA GLY A 80 1.87 -10.59 6.56
C GLY A 80 2.51 -11.75 5.78
N ARG A 81 2.06 -12.00 4.55
CA ARG A 81 2.56 -13.10 3.69
C ARG A 81 2.96 -12.59 2.30
N SER A 82 3.89 -13.30 1.67
CA SER A 82 4.23 -13.15 0.25
C SER A 82 3.24 -13.93 -0.62
N VAL A 83 2.11 -13.33 -0.98
CA VAL A 83 1.02 -14.03 -1.70
C VAL A 83 0.39 -13.23 -2.83
N SER A 84 0.73 -11.95 -2.99
CA SER A 84 0.16 -11.11 -4.04
C SER A 84 0.90 -11.28 -5.38
N HIS A 85 0.32 -10.71 -6.45
CA HIS A 85 0.95 -10.59 -7.77
C HIS A 85 1.78 -9.31 -7.93
N GLY A 86 2.19 -8.69 -6.81
CA GLY A 86 3.03 -7.49 -6.79
C GLY A 86 2.37 -6.27 -6.15
N CYS A 87 1.04 -6.23 -6.03
CA CYS A 87 0.33 -5.18 -5.27
C CYS A 87 0.56 -5.31 -3.76
N VAL A 88 0.42 -4.18 -3.06
CA VAL A 88 0.47 -4.13 -1.60
C VAL A 88 -0.94 -4.31 -1.05
N ARG A 89 -1.20 -5.40 -0.32
CA ARG A 89 -2.50 -5.65 0.30
C ARG A 89 -2.50 -5.20 1.75
N MET A 90 -3.58 -4.58 2.18
CA MET A 90 -3.82 -4.13 3.55
C MET A 90 -5.13 -4.73 4.08
N TYR A 91 -5.33 -4.70 5.39
CA TYR A 91 -6.67 -4.87 5.94
C TYR A 91 -7.58 -3.75 5.44
N ASN A 92 -8.87 -4.05 5.25
CA ASN A 92 -9.83 -3.06 4.74
C ASN A 92 -9.93 -1.81 5.63
N LYS A 93 -9.89 -1.97 6.95
CA LYS A 93 -9.88 -0.84 7.89
C LYS A 93 -8.62 0.04 7.72
N ASP A 94 -7.46 -0.58 7.50
CA ASP A 94 -6.18 0.12 7.39
C ASP A 94 -6.07 0.89 6.06
N VAL A 95 -6.54 0.30 4.95
CA VAL A 95 -6.53 1.02 3.65
C VAL A 95 -7.51 2.19 3.64
N LEU A 96 -8.64 2.07 4.35
CA LEU A 96 -9.61 3.16 4.50
C LEU A 96 -9.00 4.32 5.31
N GLU A 97 -8.33 4.02 6.43
CA GLU A 97 -7.60 5.01 7.22
C GLU A 97 -6.51 5.69 6.37
N LEU A 98 -5.64 4.90 5.72
CA LEU A 98 -4.59 5.42 4.85
C LEU A 98 -5.17 6.34 3.75
N ALA A 99 -6.24 5.90 3.08
CA ALA A 99 -6.88 6.66 2.01
C ALA A 99 -7.47 7.98 2.48
N SER A 100 -7.91 8.08 3.74
CA SER A 100 -8.42 9.32 4.33
C SER A 100 -7.31 10.34 4.61
N LEU A 101 -6.08 9.87 4.86
CA LEU A 101 -4.94 10.71 5.25
C LEU A 101 -4.14 11.23 4.05
N VAL A 102 -3.85 10.36 3.07
CA VAL A 102 -2.85 10.67 2.03
C VAL A 102 -3.48 11.23 0.77
N PRO A 103 -3.14 12.43 0.27
CA PRO A 103 -3.67 12.93 -0.99
C PRO A 103 -3.12 12.19 -2.23
N VAL A 104 -3.71 12.45 -3.40
CA VAL A 104 -3.07 12.12 -4.69
C VAL A 104 -1.74 12.88 -4.77
N HIS A 105 -0.76 12.29 -5.46
CA HIS A 105 0.64 12.72 -5.53
C HIS A 105 1.49 12.47 -4.26
N THR A 106 0.93 11.85 -3.20
CA THR A 106 1.74 11.35 -2.09
C THR A 106 2.83 10.40 -2.60
N ARG A 107 4.07 10.64 -2.16
CA ARG A 107 5.22 9.80 -2.51
C ARG A 107 5.12 8.45 -1.84
N VAL A 108 5.42 7.40 -2.59
CA VAL A 108 5.50 6.01 -2.11
C VAL A 108 6.89 5.48 -2.47
N THR A 109 7.67 5.10 -1.47
CA THR A 109 8.96 4.43 -1.67
C THR A 109 8.83 2.98 -1.28
N ILE A 110 9.15 2.06 -2.18
CA ILE A 110 9.19 0.63 -1.92
C ILE A 110 10.66 0.21 -1.85
N ARG A 111 11.06 -0.38 -0.73
CA ARG A 111 12.45 -0.81 -0.48
C ARG A 111 12.50 -2.22 0.10
N LYS A 112 13.70 -2.81 0.03
CA LYS A 112 14.06 -4.02 0.77
C LYS A 112 14.79 -3.64 2.05
#